data_AF-A0A842XEX0-F1
#
_entry.id   AF-A0A842XEX0-F1
#
_cell.length_a   1.000
_cell.length_b   1.000
_cell.length_c   1.000
_cell.angle_alpha   90.00
_cell.angle_beta   90.00
_cell.angle_gamma   90.00
#
_symmetry.space_group_name_H-M   'P 1'
#
loop_
_entity.id
_entity.type
_entity.pdbx_description
1 polymer ?
#
loop_
_entity_poly.entity_id
_entity_poly.type
_entity_poly.pdbx_seq_one_letter_code
_entity_poly.pdbx_strand_id
1 'polypeptide(L)'
;MSKPKPKIKKEAVPMSKQDPKERGHNFNEVALGYTEEQVVAEAERCLQCAKAPCVDGCPVEVDIPAFIQLIRERKFDEAIRKVKE
;
A
#
# COMPACT_ATOMS: atom_id res chain seq x y z
N MET A 1 23.48 -21.50 2.25
CA MET A 1 23.10 -20.53 3.30
C MET A 1 21.66 -20.11 3.04
N SER A 2 20.68 -20.65 3.77
CA SER A 2 19.28 -20.26 3.58
C SER A 2 19.05 -18.92 4.29
N LYS A 3 18.60 -17.88 3.57
CA LYS A 3 18.24 -16.58 4.18
C LYS A 3 17.17 -16.80 5.26
N PRO A 4 17.23 -16.07 6.39
CA PRO A 4 16.20 -16.15 7.42
C PRO A 4 14.83 -15.76 6.84
N LYS A 5 13.79 -16.51 7.20
CA LYS A 5 12.41 -16.25 6.74
C LYS A 5 11.94 -14.89 7.28
N PRO A 6 11.38 -14.01 6.44
CA PRO A 6 10.86 -12.72 6.91
C PRO A 6 9.67 -12.94 7.85
N LYS A 7 9.56 -12.11 8.90
CA LYS A 7 8.38 -12.08 9.79
C LYS A 7 7.25 -11.35 9.06
N ILE A 8 6.15 -12.05 8.80
CA ILE A 8 5.03 -11.54 7.99
C ILE A 8 3.92 -10.99 8.90
N LYS A 9 3.60 -9.70 8.77
CA LYS A 9 2.39 -9.08 9.35
C LYS A 9 1.18 -9.42 8.45
N LYS A 10 0.34 -10.38 8.87
CA LYS A 10 -0.72 -10.95 8.02
C LYS A 10 -1.94 -10.05 7.88
N GLU A 11 -2.27 -9.33 8.92
CA GLU A 11 -3.44 -8.45 9.00
C GLU A 11 -3.14 -7.12 8.30
N ALA A 12 -4.05 -6.69 7.42
CA ALA A 12 -3.97 -5.38 6.80
C ALA A 12 -4.44 -4.28 7.73
N VAL A 13 -3.85 -3.09 7.58
CA VAL A 13 -4.34 -1.89 8.25
C VAL A 13 -5.75 -1.63 7.73
N PRO A 14 -6.76 -1.52 8.61
CA PRO A 14 -8.13 -1.28 8.16
C PRO A 14 -8.28 0.13 7.60
N MET A 15 -8.82 0.24 6.38
CA MET A 15 -9.17 1.52 5.76
C MET A 15 -10.48 2.05 6.33
N SER A 16 -10.56 3.37 6.56
CA SER A 16 -11.79 4.03 6.97
C SER A 16 -12.84 3.95 5.86
N LYS A 17 -14.09 3.69 6.23
CA LYS A 17 -15.20 3.53 5.28
C LYS A 17 -16.42 4.29 5.78
N GLN A 18 -17.21 4.83 4.86
CA GLN A 18 -18.52 5.39 5.22
C GLN A 18 -19.42 4.34 5.87
N ASP A 19 -20.27 4.79 6.81
CA ASP A 19 -21.26 3.94 7.45
C ASP A 19 -22.24 3.36 6.41
N PRO A 20 -22.58 2.05 6.48
CA PRO A 20 -23.51 1.44 5.54
C PRO A 20 -24.87 2.11 5.43
N LYS A 21 -25.39 2.69 6.52
CA LYS A 21 -26.68 3.39 6.54
C LYS A 21 -26.58 4.72 5.81
N GLU A 22 -25.46 5.43 5.96
CA GLU A 22 -25.26 6.72 5.29
C GLU A 22 -24.97 6.56 3.80
N ARG A 23 -24.07 5.63 3.43
CA ARG A 23 -23.68 5.42 2.03
C ARG A 23 -24.80 4.84 1.16
N GLY A 24 -25.86 4.29 1.77
CA GLY A 24 -27.07 3.85 1.07
C GLY A 24 -27.92 5.02 0.52
N HIS A 25 -27.60 6.25 0.91
CA HIS A 25 -28.37 7.45 0.59
C HIS A 25 -27.59 8.52 -0.18
N ASN A 26 -26.36 8.23 -0.62
CA ASN A 26 -25.53 9.19 -1.36
C ASN A 26 -24.63 8.49 -2.40
N PHE A 27 -23.96 9.27 -3.23
CA PHE A 27 -23.00 8.81 -4.25
C PHE A 27 -21.55 9.16 -3.90
N ASN A 28 -21.28 9.53 -2.65
CA ASN A 28 -19.94 9.90 -2.20
C ASN A 28 -19.06 8.65 -2.04
N GLU A 29 -17.74 8.86 -2.07
CA GLU A 29 -16.76 7.78 -1.98
C GLU A 29 -16.86 6.98 -0.68
N VAL A 30 -17.01 5.66 -0.78
CA VAL A 30 -17.18 4.79 0.40
C VAL A 30 -15.86 4.53 1.10
N ALA A 31 -14.76 4.38 0.36
CA ALA A 31 -13.44 4.10 0.90
C ALA A 31 -12.71 5.42 1.14
N LEU A 32 -12.66 5.87 2.39
CA LEU A 32 -12.21 7.22 2.74
C LEU A 32 -10.67 7.38 2.76
N GLY A 33 -9.94 6.34 2.32
CA GLY A 33 -8.49 6.32 2.30
C GLY A 33 -7.85 6.07 3.67
N TYR A 34 -6.52 6.18 3.68
CA TYR A 34 -5.68 6.05 4.87
C TYR A 34 -5.24 7.42 5.38
N THR A 35 -5.04 7.53 6.69
CA THR A 35 -4.22 8.62 7.26
C THR A 35 -2.75 8.38 6.94
N GLU A 36 -1.91 9.39 7.18
CA GLU A 36 -0.46 9.28 7.00
C GLU A 36 0.13 8.12 7.83
N GLU A 37 -0.28 7.99 9.09
CA GLU A 37 0.20 6.95 9.99
C GLU A 37 -0.24 5.57 9.52
N GLN A 38 -1.48 5.45 9.04
CA GLN A 38 -2.04 4.21 8.53
C GLN A 38 -1.33 3.77 7.24
N VAL A 39 -1.06 4.68 6.31
CA VAL A 39 -0.40 4.33 5.04
C VAL A 39 1.05 3.93 5.27
N VAL A 40 1.75 4.59 6.19
CA VAL A 40 3.12 4.20 6.59
C VAL A 40 3.10 2.81 7.24
N ALA A 41 2.16 2.55 8.16
CA ALA A 41 2.02 1.25 8.81
C ALA A 41 1.68 0.11 7.82
N GLU A 42 0.86 0.39 6.80
CA GLU A 42 0.57 -0.58 5.74
C GLU A 42 1.81 -0.80 4.84
N ALA A 43 2.52 0.27 4.50
CA ALA A 43 3.75 0.20 3.72
C ALA A 43 4.83 -0.65 4.42
N GLU A 44 4.96 -0.57 5.75
CA GLU A 44 5.86 -1.42 6.55
C GLU A 44 5.60 -2.93 6.41
N ARG A 45 4.40 -3.35 5.99
CA ARG A 45 4.08 -4.78 5.81
C ARG A 45 4.75 -5.39 4.58
N CYS A 46 5.11 -4.59 3.58
CA CYS A 46 5.82 -5.07 2.41
C CYS A 46 7.14 -5.77 2.81
N LEU A 47 7.54 -6.85 2.13
CA LEU A 47 8.74 -7.60 2.51
C LEU A 47 9.98 -7.15 1.73
N GLN A 48 9.84 -6.20 0.80
CA GLN A 48 10.88 -5.83 -0.16
C GLN A 48 11.42 -7.10 -0.85
N CYS A 49 10.50 -7.86 -1.45
CA CYS A 49 10.79 -9.15 -2.09
C CYS A 49 11.76 -8.96 -3.25
N ALA A 50 12.86 -9.73 -3.27
CA ALA A 50 13.84 -9.67 -4.37
C ALA A 50 13.27 -10.04 -5.74
N LYS A 51 12.30 -10.97 -5.80
CA LYS A 51 11.62 -11.39 -7.04
C LYS A 51 10.30 -10.63 -7.29
N ALA A 52 9.92 -9.70 -6.41
CA ALA A 52 8.77 -8.79 -6.54
C ALA A 52 7.58 -9.29 -7.39
N PRO A 53 6.89 -10.40 -7.03
CA PRO A 53 5.81 -10.97 -7.85
C PRO A 53 4.59 -10.04 -8.01
N CYS A 54 4.50 -8.99 -7.19
CA CYS A 54 3.52 -7.92 -7.36
C CYS A 54 3.74 -7.12 -8.66
N VAL A 55 4.99 -6.93 -9.09
CA VAL A 55 5.33 -6.24 -10.34
C VAL A 55 4.92 -7.10 -11.53
N ASP A 56 5.27 -8.40 -11.52
CA ASP A 56 4.85 -9.37 -12.54
C ASP A 56 3.32 -9.48 -12.69
N GLY A 57 2.58 -9.23 -11.59
CA GLY A 57 1.11 -9.26 -11.57
C GLY A 57 0.46 -7.96 -12.05
N CYS A 58 1.22 -6.88 -12.21
CA CYS A 58 0.71 -5.59 -12.67
C CYS A 58 0.74 -5.54 -14.21
N PRO A 59 -0.41 -5.32 -14.89
CA PRO A 59 -0.44 -5.28 -16.36
C PRO A 59 0.40 -4.17 -17.01
N VAL A 60 0.81 -3.17 -16.22
CA VAL A 60 1.64 -2.03 -16.64
C VAL A 60 2.97 -2.00 -15.89
N GLU A 61 3.32 -3.08 -15.20
CA GLU A 61 4.65 -3.28 -14.58
C GLU A 61 5.11 -2.17 -13.63
N VAL A 62 4.18 -1.55 -12.89
CA VAL A 62 4.53 -0.53 -11.89
C VAL A 62 5.53 -1.10 -10.88
N ASP A 63 6.56 -0.31 -10.57
CA ASP A 63 7.56 -0.63 -9.54
C ASP A 63 6.98 -0.47 -8.12
N ILE A 64 6.14 -1.44 -7.74
CA ILE A 64 5.41 -1.49 -6.48
C ILE A 64 6.35 -1.46 -5.25
N PRO A 65 7.43 -2.26 -5.19
CA PRO A 65 8.36 -2.19 -4.07
C PRO A 65 9.01 -0.82 -3.89
N ALA A 66 9.36 -0.13 -5.00
CA ALA A 66 10.03 1.17 -4.93
C ALA A 66 9.12 2.27 -4.36
N PHE A 67 7.90 2.45 -4.87
CA PHE A 67 7.05 3.51 -4.34
C PHE A 67 6.60 3.21 -2.90
N ILE A 68 6.41 1.93 -2.54
CA ILE A 68 6.12 1.54 -1.14
C ILE A 68 7.30 1.87 -0.24
N GLN A 69 8.54 1.70 -0.70
CA GLN A 69 9.73 2.08 0.06
C GLN A 69 9.76 3.59 0.33
N LEU A 70 9.42 4.42 -0.67
CA LEU A 70 9.33 5.87 -0.51
C LEU A 70 8.23 6.28 0.49
N ILE A 71 7.09 5.58 0.50
CA ILE A 71 6.02 5.78 1.50
C ILE A 71 6.53 5.49 2.92
N ARG A 72 7.30 4.42 3.14
CA ARG A 72 7.89 4.13 4.47
C ARG A 72 8.80 5.23 4.97
N GLU A 73 9.50 5.87 4.05
CA GLU A 73 10.41 6.98 4.31
C GLU A 73 9.68 8.34 4.40
N ARG A 74 8.34 8.35 4.28
CA ARG A 74 7.49 9.55 4.24
C ARG A 74 7.81 10.50 3.08
N LYS A 75 8.38 9.97 1.98
CA LYS A 75 8.68 10.72 0.75
C LYS A 75 7.53 10.63 -0.23
N PHE A 76 6.36 11.16 0.13
CA PHE A 76 5.11 10.97 -0.63
C PHE A 76 5.16 11.58 -2.04
N ASP A 77 5.81 12.73 -2.20
CA ASP A 77 5.98 13.38 -3.52
C ASP A 77 6.86 12.55 -4.47
N GLU A 78 7.90 11.91 -3.94
CA GLU A 78 8.75 10.99 -4.71
C GLU A 78 7.98 9.71 -5.03
N ALA A 79 7.19 9.20 -4.07
CA ALA A 79 6.38 8.00 -4.27
C ALA A 79 5.38 8.18 -5.42
N ILE A 80 4.66 9.32 -5.48
CA ILE A 80 3.72 9.58 -6.57
C ILE A 80 4.42 9.79 -7.91
N ARG A 81 5.62 10.40 -7.93
CA ARG A 81 6.43 10.48 -9.15
C ARG A 81 6.83 9.09 -9.64
N LYS A 82 7.20 8.19 -8.71
CA LYS A 82 7.59 6.82 -9.05
C LYS A 82 6.44 6.00 -9.63
N VAL A 83 5.20 6.26 -9.22
CA VAL A 83 4.00 5.60 -9.79
C VAL A 83 3.66 6.13 -11.19
N LYS A 84 4.06 7.36 -11.52
CA LYS A 84 3.71 8.05 -12.78
C LYS A 84 4.80 8.01 -13.85
N GLU A 85 5.96 7.43 -13.54
CA GLU A 85 7.03 7.14 -14.49
C GLU A 85 6.57 6.13 -15.55
#